data_AF-A0A9E0M483-F1
#
_entry.id   AF-A0A9E0M483-F1
#
_cell.length_a   1.000
_cell.length_b   1.000
_cell.length_c   1.000
_cell.angle_alpha   90.00
_cell.angle_beta   90.00
_cell.angle_gamma   90.00
#
_symmetry.space_group_name_H-M   'P 1'
#
loop_
_entity.id
_entity.type
_entity.pdbx_description
1 polymer ?
#
loop_
_entity_poly.entity_id
_entity_poly.type
_entity_poly.pdbx_seq_one_letter_code
_entity_poly.pdbx_strand_id
1 'polypeptide(L)'
;MSASVPPGLVAAVQTNCHIADARHAADLTLCIYLLQMREFHRWERGLPFGAALARDAVGAWIAEREALWSALEESPFVPLPVPLPEPLPEGPGTVVATLDPFDVAAINARLRPQGLLYGAGYLGADRPLFFLAELHGTDTREGMEVLAAGRELARGIAAPPAVLDRAGDKQAIVLRRESMARWCWEKYEAWSLRRAEGSAFQAAAQAYGLDQDFEAALPRWLDEQSEVMVLHELGEVQAGRRLDPAWAAMRLALPTRRADLYVRAVRDHLADFGVTLPTLLDRGAEASIHAWFAGYDGVRELLYPALPQTYAQWREGDGGASLRRAIHRGHAHFTRLAQQVLACHESEGTAAGAAIERLLTASDAVCPG
;
A
#
# COMPACT_ATOMS: atom_id res chain seq x y z
N MET A 1 -22.89 10.56 -11.14
CA MET A 1 -23.67 11.38 -10.18
C MET A 1 -22.67 11.91 -9.17
N SER A 2 -22.69 13.19 -8.81
CA SER A 2 -21.77 13.72 -7.79
C SER A 2 -22.11 13.07 -6.44
N ALA A 3 -21.10 12.53 -5.76
CA ALA A 3 -21.30 11.87 -4.47
C ALA A 3 -21.90 12.87 -3.46
N SER A 4 -23.03 12.51 -2.84
CA SER A 4 -23.60 13.31 -1.75
C SER A 4 -22.88 12.93 -0.47
N VAL A 5 -22.18 13.89 0.13
CA VAL A 5 -21.41 13.67 1.36
C VAL A 5 -22.29 13.98 2.57
N PRO A 6 -22.52 13.03 3.49
CA PRO A 6 -23.25 13.29 4.72
C PRO A 6 -22.62 14.45 5.52
N PRO A 7 -23.41 15.39 6.05
CA PRO A 7 -22.90 16.49 6.86
C PRO A 7 -22.03 15.99 8.02
N GLY A 8 -20.86 16.59 8.20
CA GLY A 8 -19.93 16.27 9.29
C GLY A 8 -19.09 14.99 9.10
N LEU A 9 -19.39 14.14 8.12
CA LEU A 9 -18.67 12.87 7.91
C LEU A 9 -17.19 13.10 7.59
N VAL A 10 -16.88 13.98 6.64
CA VAL A 10 -15.48 14.29 6.26
C VAL A 10 -14.69 14.78 7.46
N ALA A 11 -15.26 15.70 8.24
CA ALA A 11 -14.61 16.22 9.44
C ALA A 11 -14.36 15.12 10.47
N ALA A 12 -15.35 14.26 10.75
CA ALA A 12 -15.20 13.16 11.70
C ALA A 12 -14.13 12.15 11.28
N VAL A 13 -14.10 11.77 9.99
CA VAL A 13 -13.05 10.87 9.46
C VAL A 13 -11.69 11.54 9.55
N GLN A 14 -11.58 12.81 9.16
CA GLN A 14 -10.31 13.55 9.21
C GLN A 14 -9.80 13.74 10.65
N THR A 15 -10.71 13.94 11.63
CA THR A 15 -10.37 13.95 13.05
C THR A 15 -9.77 12.60 13.47
N ASN A 16 -10.37 11.48 13.09
CA ASN A 16 -9.81 10.15 13.38
C ASN A 16 -8.45 9.91 12.72
N CYS A 17 -8.24 10.41 11.49
CA CYS A 17 -6.93 10.43 10.85
C CYS A 17 -5.90 11.20 11.69
N HIS A 18 -6.26 12.38 12.19
CA HIS A 18 -5.36 13.19 13.02
C HIS A 18 -5.07 12.56 14.38
N ILE A 19 -6.05 11.92 15.02
CA ILE A 19 -5.82 11.18 16.27
C ILE A 19 -4.85 10.02 16.01
N ALA A 20 -5.04 9.27 14.92
CA ALA A 20 -4.16 8.17 14.56
C ALA A 20 -2.73 8.65 14.24
N ASP A 21 -2.60 9.75 13.50
CA ASP A 21 -1.29 10.32 13.19
C ASP A 21 -0.61 10.91 14.42
N ALA A 22 -1.34 11.58 15.31
CA ALA A 22 -0.80 12.14 16.55
C ALA A 22 -0.08 11.08 17.39
N ARG A 23 -0.66 9.88 17.49
CA ARG A 23 -0.11 8.76 18.26
C ARG A 23 1.10 8.06 17.63
N HIS A 24 1.30 8.21 16.32
CA HIS A 24 2.24 7.37 15.56
C HIS A 24 3.20 8.14 14.65
N ALA A 25 3.05 9.45 14.50
CA ALA A 25 3.95 10.25 13.68
C ALA A 25 5.39 10.24 14.24
N ALA A 26 5.54 10.18 15.56
CA ALA A 26 6.83 10.11 16.25
C ALA A 26 7.60 8.80 15.99
N ASP A 27 6.95 7.75 15.50
CA ASP A 27 7.60 6.46 15.15
C ASP A 27 8.48 6.57 13.88
N LEU A 28 8.32 7.65 13.12
CA LEU A 28 9.05 7.90 11.89
C LEU A 28 10.42 8.53 12.18
N THR A 29 11.43 8.18 11.38
CA THR A 29 12.68 8.93 11.40
C THR A 29 12.45 10.32 10.82
N LEU A 30 13.20 11.32 11.31
CA LEU A 30 13.01 12.73 10.91
C LEU A 30 12.95 12.94 9.38
N CYS A 31 13.83 12.28 8.63
CA CYS A 31 13.83 12.40 7.17
C CYS A 31 12.56 11.84 6.54
N ILE A 32 12.08 10.68 7.00
CA ILE A 32 10.83 10.07 6.49
C ILE A 32 9.64 10.93 6.89
N TYR A 33 9.60 11.38 8.14
CA TYR A 33 8.57 12.28 8.66
C TYR A 33 8.43 13.54 7.81
N LEU A 34 9.53 14.26 7.54
CA LEU A 34 9.50 15.48 6.76
C LEU A 34 9.09 15.26 5.30
N LEU A 35 9.49 14.14 4.68
CA LEU A 35 9.04 13.77 3.34
C LEU A 35 7.53 13.54 3.30
N GLN A 36 7.01 12.78 4.25
CA GLN A 36 5.59 12.48 4.33
C GLN A 36 4.74 13.72 4.68
N MET A 37 5.22 14.59 5.58
CA MET A 37 4.56 15.87 5.90
C MET A 37 4.50 16.79 4.69
N ARG A 38 5.56 16.81 3.88
CA ARG A 38 5.60 17.59 2.63
C ARG A 38 4.54 17.11 1.64
N GLU A 39 4.39 15.80 1.46
CA GLU A 39 3.32 15.25 0.60
C GLU A 39 1.94 15.49 1.20
N PHE A 40 1.78 15.30 2.52
CA PHE A 40 0.50 15.52 3.18
C PHE A 40 0.04 16.99 3.06
N HIS A 41 0.95 17.95 3.15
CA HIS A 41 0.70 19.36 2.85
C HIS A 41 0.21 19.57 1.40
N ARG A 42 0.86 18.92 0.41
CA ARG A 42 0.43 19.01 -1.00
C ARG A 42 -0.99 18.48 -1.18
N TRP A 43 -1.29 17.35 -0.56
CA TRP A 43 -2.63 16.75 -0.61
C TRP A 43 -3.69 17.66 0.01
N GLU A 44 -3.48 18.11 1.25
CA GLU A 44 -4.48 18.90 1.96
C GLU A 44 -4.77 20.25 1.25
N ARG A 45 -3.76 20.83 0.61
CA ARG A 45 -3.89 22.09 -0.14
C ARG A 45 -4.37 21.89 -1.58
N GLY A 46 -4.57 20.66 -2.05
CA GLY A 46 -4.96 20.36 -3.43
C GLY A 46 -3.94 20.83 -4.47
N LEU A 47 -2.65 20.81 -4.14
CA LEU A 47 -1.60 21.29 -5.04
C LEU A 47 -1.32 20.28 -6.15
N PRO A 48 -1.04 20.75 -7.38
CA PRO A 48 -0.68 19.87 -8.49
C PRO A 48 0.70 19.24 -8.30
N PHE A 49 0.98 18.21 -9.11
CA PHE A 49 2.28 17.56 -9.15
C PHE A 49 3.37 18.57 -9.55
N GLY A 50 4.55 18.49 -8.92
CA GLY A 50 5.67 19.40 -9.21
C GLY A 50 5.50 20.85 -8.72
N ALA A 51 4.37 21.23 -8.11
CA ALA A 51 4.20 22.58 -7.56
C ALA A 51 5.34 22.94 -6.60
N ALA A 52 5.93 24.13 -6.76
CA ALA A 52 6.96 24.60 -5.84
C ALA A 52 6.34 24.86 -4.45
N LEU A 53 6.99 24.37 -3.40
CA LEU A 53 6.57 24.58 -2.02
C LEU A 53 7.44 25.64 -1.37
N ALA A 54 6.82 26.74 -0.91
CA ALA A 54 7.52 27.75 -0.13
C ALA A 54 7.90 27.16 1.24
N ARG A 55 9.20 27.16 1.57
CA ARG A 55 9.73 26.57 2.81
C ARG A 55 9.01 27.10 4.05
N ASP A 56 8.82 28.41 4.14
CA ASP A 56 8.22 29.05 5.30
C ASP A 56 6.74 28.68 5.45
N ALA A 57 6.01 28.53 4.33
CA ALA A 57 4.62 28.09 4.34
C ALA A 57 4.48 26.63 4.81
N VAL A 58 5.35 25.74 4.33
CA VAL A 58 5.39 24.35 4.79
C VAL A 58 5.77 24.29 6.28
N GLY A 59 6.77 25.08 6.70
CA GLY A 59 7.19 25.13 8.11
C GLY A 59 6.08 25.61 9.04
N ALA A 60 5.36 26.68 8.68
CA ALA A 60 4.22 27.17 9.45
C ALA A 60 3.10 26.12 9.53
N TRP A 61 2.78 25.47 8.42
CA TRP A 61 1.77 24.41 8.38
C TRP A 61 2.16 23.18 9.22
N ILE A 62 3.43 22.76 9.20
CA ILE A 62 3.92 21.66 10.05
C ILE A 62 3.71 22.03 11.52
N ALA A 63 4.07 23.25 11.93
CA ALA A 63 3.90 23.70 13.31
C ALA A 63 2.41 23.74 13.74
N GLU A 64 1.52 24.21 12.86
CA GLU A 64 0.06 24.16 13.08
C GLU A 64 -0.44 22.72 13.23
N ARG A 65 0.05 21.80 12.37
CA ARG A 65 -0.33 20.39 12.40
C ARG A 65 0.13 19.70 13.67
N GLU A 66 1.36 19.94 14.08
CA GLU A 66 1.94 19.39 15.30
C GLU A 66 1.20 19.90 16.54
N ALA A 67 0.85 21.20 16.58
CA ALA A 67 0.04 21.76 17.67
C ALA A 67 -1.35 21.11 17.75
N LEU A 68 -1.99 20.84 16.60
CA LEU A 68 -3.25 20.11 16.54
C LEU A 68 -3.08 18.67 17.05
N TRP A 69 -2.04 17.96 16.62
CA TRP A 69 -1.79 16.58 17.03
C TRP A 69 -1.51 16.45 18.51
N SER A 70 -0.71 17.36 19.09
CA SER A 70 -0.47 17.40 20.53
C SER A 70 -1.76 17.59 21.34
N ALA A 71 -2.78 18.26 20.79
CA ALA A 71 -4.08 18.41 21.44
C ALA A 71 -4.99 17.17 21.29
N LEU A 72 -4.72 16.30 20.32
CA LEU A 72 -5.56 15.16 19.95
C LEU A 72 -5.00 13.79 20.35
N GLU A 73 -3.72 13.70 20.70
CA GLU A 73 -3.00 12.44 20.96
C GLU A 73 -3.76 11.49 21.91
N GLU A 74 -4.26 12.04 23.02
CA GLU A 74 -5.01 11.32 24.05
C GLU A 74 -6.53 11.28 23.82
N SER A 75 -7.03 11.89 22.74
CA SER A 75 -8.46 11.93 22.45
C SER A 75 -8.96 10.58 21.95
N PRO A 76 -10.15 10.11 22.36
CA PRO A 76 -10.74 8.90 21.78
C PRO A 76 -11.13 9.13 20.31
N PHE A 77 -11.20 8.05 19.52
CA PHE A 77 -11.74 8.14 18.18
C PHE A 77 -13.22 8.56 18.22
N VAL A 78 -13.60 9.42 17.28
CA VAL A 78 -14.96 9.95 17.18
C VAL A 78 -15.83 9.01 16.35
N PRO A 79 -17.10 8.81 16.73
CA PRO A 79 -18.04 8.03 15.93
C PRO A 79 -18.40 8.77 14.65
N LEU A 80 -18.74 8.03 13.59
CA LEU A 80 -18.96 8.58 12.26
C LEU A 80 -20.44 8.83 11.97
N PRO A 81 -20.83 10.06 11.60
CA PRO A 81 -22.20 10.36 11.19
C PRO A 81 -22.46 9.78 9.80
N VAL A 82 -23.45 8.91 9.69
CA VAL A 82 -23.86 8.25 8.45
C VAL A 82 -25.39 8.33 8.29
N PRO A 83 -25.93 8.29 7.07
CA PRO A 83 -27.39 8.37 6.89
C PRO A 83 -28.14 7.24 7.58
N LEU A 84 -29.38 7.49 8.01
CA LEU A 84 -30.25 6.43 8.53
C LEU A 84 -30.65 5.43 7.41
N PRO A 85 -30.90 4.16 7.77
CA PRO A 85 -31.63 3.25 6.89
C PRO A 85 -33.04 3.82 6.59
N GLU A 86 -33.51 3.66 5.35
CA GLU A 86 -34.86 4.12 4.97
C GLU A 86 -36.00 3.36 5.69
N PRO A 87 -37.17 4.00 5.88
CA PRO A 87 -37.51 5.38 5.54
C PRO A 87 -37.23 6.38 6.67
N LEU A 88 -36.75 7.58 6.30
CA LEU A 88 -36.58 8.71 7.21
C LEU A 88 -37.94 9.19 7.76
N PRO A 89 -38.09 9.46 9.07
CA PRO A 89 -39.29 10.12 9.57
C PRO A 89 -39.42 11.54 8.99
N GLU A 90 -40.63 11.93 8.59
CA GLU A 90 -40.91 13.28 8.06
C GLU A 90 -40.62 14.36 9.13
N GLY A 91 -39.64 15.23 8.86
CA GLY A 91 -39.31 16.37 9.72
C GLY A 91 -38.07 17.13 9.25
N PRO A 92 -37.92 18.44 9.57
CA PRO A 92 -36.75 19.21 9.18
C PRO A 92 -35.54 18.85 10.05
N GLY A 93 -34.58 18.17 9.44
CA GLY A 93 -33.28 17.82 10.03
C GLY A 93 -32.72 16.57 9.37
N THR A 94 -31.48 16.63 8.87
CA THR A 94 -30.81 15.43 8.34
C THR A 94 -30.51 14.49 9.50
N VAL A 95 -31.36 13.48 9.71
CA VAL A 95 -31.14 12.49 10.77
C VAL A 95 -30.01 11.56 10.33
N VAL A 96 -28.93 11.56 11.10
CA VAL A 96 -27.75 10.69 10.91
C VAL A 96 -27.62 9.75 12.11
N ALA A 97 -27.31 8.48 11.85
CA ALA A 97 -26.83 7.58 12.89
C ALA A 97 -25.33 7.81 13.09
N THR A 98 -24.84 7.59 14.31
CA THR A 98 -23.41 7.59 14.62
C THR A 98 -22.94 6.15 14.77
N LEU A 99 -21.96 5.73 13.98
CA LEU A 99 -21.38 4.39 14.03
C LEU A 99 -19.96 4.40 14.60
N ASP A 100 -19.54 3.27 15.16
CA ASP A 100 -18.14 3.04 15.52
C ASP A 100 -17.25 3.15 14.27
N PRO A 101 -16.13 3.88 14.30
CA PRO A 101 -15.27 4.07 13.14
C PRO A 101 -14.63 2.77 12.62
N PHE A 102 -14.56 1.71 13.42
CA PHE A 102 -14.06 0.40 12.97
C PHE A 102 -15.16 -0.52 12.43
N ASP A 103 -16.44 -0.13 12.50
CA ASP A 103 -17.54 -0.86 11.84
C ASP A 103 -17.61 -0.52 10.33
N VAL A 104 -16.53 -0.84 9.63
CA VAL A 104 -16.32 -0.54 8.19
C VAL A 104 -17.46 -1.10 7.35
N ALA A 105 -17.94 -2.31 7.67
CA ALA A 105 -19.02 -2.96 6.95
C ALA A 105 -20.34 -2.19 7.06
N ALA A 106 -20.76 -1.81 8.27
CA ALA A 106 -22.01 -1.06 8.46
C ALA A 106 -21.92 0.36 7.89
N ILE A 107 -20.75 1.00 7.97
CA ILE A 107 -20.50 2.31 7.38
C ILE A 107 -20.60 2.22 5.85
N ASN A 108 -19.89 1.30 5.21
CA ASN A 108 -19.88 1.18 3.75
C ASN A 108 -21.22 0.71 3.18
N ALA A 109 -22.02 -0.06 3.93
CA ALA A 109 -23.39 -0.39 3.54
C ALA A 109 -24.25 0.88 3.33
N ARG A 110 -23.95 1.97 4.03
CA ARG A 110 -24.66 3.25 3.95
C ARG A 110 -24.00 4.21 2.96
N LEU A 111 -22.68 4.18 2.84
CA LEU A 111 -21.91 5.13 2.01
C LEU A 111 -21.78 4.71 0.55
N ARG A 112 -21.67 3.41 0.24
CA ARG A 112 -21.53 2.93 -1.15
C ARG A 112 -22.67 3.36 -2.07
N PRO A 113 -23.96 3.32 -1.67
CA PRO A 113 -25.06 3.83 -2.50
C PRO A 113 -24.94 5.33 -2.83
N GLN A 114 -24.21 6.09 -2.03
CA GLN A 114 -23.96 7.52 -2.25
C GLN A 114 -22.70 7.78 -3.10
N GLY A 115 -22.03 6.73 -3.58
CA GLY A 115 -20.78 6.85 -4.33
C GLY A 115 -19.57 7.18 -3.46
N LEU A 116 -19.57 6.75 -2.18
CA LEU A 116 -18.46 6.95 -1.25
C LEU A 116 -17.89 5.60 -0.80
N LEU A 117 -16.59 5.58 -0.53
CA LEU A 117 -15.88 4.45 0.05
C LEU A 117 -15.14 4.91 1.31
N TYR A 118 -15.43 4.25 2.41
CA TYR A 118 -14.73 4.41 3.68
C TYR A 118 -13.82 3.20 3.92
N GLY A 119 -12.68 3.42 4.56
CA GLY A 119 -11.87 2.33 5.07
C GLY A 119 -11.28 2.67 6.43
N ALA A 120 -11.23 1.66 7.29
CA ALA A 120 -10.56 1.70 8.56
C ALA A 120 -9.82 0.37 8.81
N GLY A 121 -8.71 0.43 9.52
CA GLY A 121 -7.96 -0.78 9.88
C GLY A 121 -6.68 -0.45 10.63
N TYR A 122 -5.79 -1.43 10.72
CA TYR A 122 -4.51 -1.30 11.40
C TYR A 122 -3.36 -1.61 10.44
N LEU A 123 -2.37 -0.74 10.41
CA LEU A 123 -1.10 -0.96 9.75
C LEU A 123 -0.10 -1.54 10.77
N GLY A 124 0.40 -2.74 10.51
CA GLY A 124 1.26 -3.42 11.48
C GLY A 124 0.48 -3.89 12.72
N ALA A 125 1.11 -3.87 13.90
CA ALA A 125 0.47 -4.36 15.12
C ALA A 125 -0.65 -3.42 15.60
N ASP A 126 -0.39 -2.10 15.68
CA ASP A 126 -1.27 -1.21 16.44
C ASP A 126 -1.55 0.16 15.80
N ARG A 127 -1.03 0.48 14.60
CA ARG A 127 -1.24 1.82 14.02
C ARG A 127 -2.58 1.92 13.30
N PRO A 128 -3.58 2.63 13.81
CA PRO A 128 -4.88 2.75 13.14
C PRO A 128 -4.75 3.59 11.88
N LEU A 129 -5.59 3.31 10.90
CA LEU A 129 -5.65 4.06 9.65
C LEU A 129 -7.10 4.25 9.26
N PHE A 130 -7.44 5.45 8.81
CA PHE A 130 -8.76 5.81 8.32
C PHE A 130 -8.62 6.56 6.99
N PHE A 131 -9.61 6.42 6.11
CA PHE A 131 -9.77 7.29 4.96
C PHE A 131 -11.23 7.33 4.50
N LEU A 132 -11.58 8.39 3.77
CA LEU A 132 -12.83 8.51 3.04
C LEU A 132 -12.53 9.02 1.63
N ALA A 133 -13.13 8.40 0.63
CA ALA A 133 -12.95 8.77 -0.76
C ALA A 133 -14.24 8.63 -1.56
N GLU A 134 -14.26 9.22 -2.75
CA GLU A 134 -15.25 8.89 -3.77
C GLU A 134 -15.04 7.44 -4.24
N LEU A 135 -16.11 6.66 -4.34
CA LEU A 135 -16.06 5.32 -4.93
C LEU A 135 -15.90 5.47 -6.45
N HIS A 136 -14.72 5.13 -6.95
CA HIS A 136 -14.38 5.25 -8.37
C HIS A 136 -14.84 4.04 -9.19
N GLY A 137 -14.71 2.84 -8.63
CA GLY A 137 -15.09 1.63 -9.32
C GLY A 137 -15.12 0.40 -8.42
N THR A 138 -15.84 -0.61 -8.88
CA THR A 138 -15.93 -1.92 -8.23
C THR A 138 -15.70 -3.01 -9.27
N ASP A 139 -14.89 -4.00 -8.95
CA ASP A 139 -14.66 -5.18 -9.77
C ASP A 139 -14.64 -6.42 -8.87
N THR A 140 -14.56 -7.61 -9.48
CA THR A 140 -14.39 -8.88 -8.76
C THR A 140 -13.29 -9.69 -9.41
N ARG A 141 -12.35 -10.18 -8.59
CA ARG A 141 -11.21 -10.99 -9.02
C ARG A 141 -11.12 -12.23 -8.12
N GLU A 142 -11.16 -13.41 -8.72
CA GLU A 142 -11.10 -14.70 -7.99
C GLU A 142 -12.10 -14.80 -6.80
N GLY A 143 -13.27 -14.17 -6.94
CA GLY A 143 -14.31 -14.13 -5.90
C GLY A 143 -14.11 -13.07 -4.81
N MET A 144 -13.04 -12.28 -4.87
CA MET A 144 -12.80 -11.12 -4.00
C MET A 144 -13.26 -9.83 -4.65
N GLU A 145 -13.82 -8.93 -3.86
CA GLU A 145 -14.17 -7.59 -4.33
C GLU A 145 -12.90 -6.75 -4.52
N VAL A 146 -12.83 -5.97 -5.60
CA VAL A 146 -11.80 -4.96 -5.82
C VAL A 146 -12.48 -3.61 -5.83
N LEU A 147 -12.15 -2.76 -4.86
CA LEU A 147 -12.75 -1.46 -4.65
C LEU A 147 -11.72 -0.37 -5.00
N ALA A 148 -12.00 0.44 -6.01
CA ALA A 148 -11.18 1.59 -6.34
C ALA A 148 -11.74 2.84 -5.67
N ALA A 149 -10.99 3.43 -4.74
CA ALA A 149 -11.17 4.78 -4.24
C ALA A 149 -10.55 5.80 -5.22
N GLY A 150 -11.32 6.82 -5.55
CA GLY A 150 -10.91 7.95 -6.39
C GLY A 150 -10.31 9.08 -5.57
N ARG A 151 -10.94 10.26 -5.64
CA ARG A 151 -10.55 11.45 -4.89
C ARG A 151 -10.78 11.24 -3.39
N GLU A 152 -9.74 11.47 -2.60
CA GLU A 152 -9.76 11.35 -1.15
C GLU A 152 -10.33 12.63 -0.52
N LEU A 153 -11.35 12.45 0.32
CA LEU A 153 -12.00 13.52 1.06
C LEU A 153 -11.39 13.68 2.46
N ALA A 154 -10.86 12.60 3.03
CA ALA A 154 -10.15 12.59 4.30
C ALA A 154 -9.09 11.48 4.29
N ARG A 155 -7.90 11.74 4.85
CA ARG A 155 -6.83 10.75 5.05
C ARG A 155 -5.83 11.20 6.11
N GLY A 156 -5.05 10.24 6.61
CA GLY A 156 -3.85 10.51 7.40
C GLY A 156 -2.58 10.67 6.56
N ILE A 157 -1.47 10.84 7.27
CA ILE A 157 -0.12 10.92 6.68
C ILE A 157 0.28 9.60 6.03
N ALA A 158 -0.06 8.47 6.66
CA ALA A 158 0.10 7.15 6.10
C ALA A 158 -1.03 6.87 5.12
N ALA A 159 -0.69 6.71 3.84
CA ALA A 159 -1.65 6.55 2.77
C ALA A 159 -1.21 5.42 1.81
N PRO A 160 -1.26 4.15 2.26
CA PRO A 160 -0.86 3.02 1.42
C PRO A 160 -1.76 2.95 0.17
N PRO A 161 -1.19 2.82 -1.04
CA PRO A 161 -1.98 2.85 -2.28
C PRO A 161 -2.89 1.63 -2.48
N ALA A 162 -2.54 0.49 -1.90
CA ALA A 162 -3.34 -0.73 -1.94
C ALA A 162 -3.30 -1.40 -0.57
N VAL A 163 -4.43 -1.96 -0.15
CA VAL A 163 -4.54 -2.78 1.06
C VAL A 163 -5.51 -3.93 0.83
N LEU A 164 -5.18 -5.10 1.37
CA LEU A 164 -6.15 -6.17 1.55
C LEU A 164 -7.00 -5.88 2.79
N ASP A 165 -8.23 -5.43 2.57
CA ASP A 165 -9.23 -5.30 3.62
C ASP A 165 -9.76 -6.69 3.99
N ARG A 166 -9.55 -7.05 5.26
CA ARG A 166 -10.01 -8.29 5.87
C ARG A 166 -11.20 -8.06 6.81
N ALA A 167 -11.71 -6.83 6.90
CA ALA A 167 -12.88 -6.50 7.70
C ALA A 167 -14.17 -7.00 7.03
N GLY A 168 -15.07 -7.57 7.83
CA GLY A 168 -16.34 -8.11 7.36
C GLY A 168 -16.28 -9.55 6.82
N ASP A 169 -17.40 -10.03 6.28
CA ASP A 169 -17.57 -11.43 5.88
C ASP A 169 -16.82 -11.82 4.60
N LYS A 170 -16.39 -10.84 3.79
CA LYS A 170 -15.69 -11.05 2.51
C LYS A 170 -14.46 -10.15 2.44
N GLN A 171 -13.32 -10.75 2.06
CA GLN A 171 -12.10 -10.01 1.79
C GLN A 171 -12.27 -9.12 0.55
N ALA A 172 -11.68 -7.93 0.61
CA ALA A 172 -11.66 -6.98 -0.50
C ALA A 172 -10.26 -6.40 -0.70
N ILE A 173 -9.87 -6.16 -1.95
CA ILE A 173 -8.70 -5.36 -2.27
C ILE A 173 -9.17 -3.91 -2.44
N VAL A 174 -8.62 -3.00 -1.65
CA VAL A 174 -8.93 -1.58 -1.73
C VAL A 174 -7.76 -0.85 -2.37
N LEU A 175 -7.99 -0.27 -3.54
CA LEU A 175 -7.04 0.55 -4.29
C LEU A 175 -7.35 2.03 -4.08
N ARG A 176 -6.42 2.80 -3.56
CA ARG A 176 -6.53 4.25 -3.33
C ARG A 176 -5.84 5.00 -4.46
N ARG A 177 -6.58 5.32 -5.53
CA ARG A 177 -6.01 5.85 -6.78
C ARG A 177 -5.31 7.20 -6.60
N GLU A 178 -5.85 8.10 -5.77
CA GLU A 178 -5.16 9.38 -5.49
C GLU A 178 -3.86 9.17 -4.69
N SER A 179 -3.88 8.28 -3.68
CA SER A 179 -2.67 7.89 -2.95
C SER A 179 -1.63 7.26 -3.87
N MET A 180 -2.07 6.42 -4.81
CA MET A 180 -1.19 5.81 -5.81
C MET A 180 -0.60 6.84 -6.77
N ALA A 181 -1.40 7.81 -7.22
CA ALA A 181 -0.93 8.91 -8.06
C ALA A 181 0.19 9.71 -7.41
N ARG A 182 0.03 10.02 -6.12
CA ARG A 182 1.06 10.70 -5.32
C ARG A 182 2.31 9.83 -5.14
N TRP A 183 2.14 8.55 -4.87
CA TRP A 183 3.26 7.61 -4.79
C TRP A 183 4.04 7.49 -6.11
N CYS A 184 3.34 7.37 -7.25
CA CYS A 184 3.94 7.38 -8.58
C CYS A 184 4.71 8.68 -8.85
N TRP A 185 4.14 9.83 -8.46
CA TRP A 185 4.82 11.12 -8.55
C TRP A 185 6.09 11.15 -7.69
N GLU A 186 6.04 10.75 -6.42
CA GLU A 186 7.22 10.72 -5.54
C GLU A 186 8.34 9.86 -6.11
N LYS A 187 7.99 8.70 -6.68
CA LYS A 187 8.96 7.81 -7.34
C LYS A 187 9.57 8.44 -8.59
N TYR A 188 8.76 9.08 -9.43
CA TYR A 188 9.22 9.79 -10.61
C TYR A 188 10.08 11.02 -10.24
N GLU A 189 9.67 11.82 -9.24
CA GLU A 189 10.42 12.97 -8.73
C GLU A 189 11.79 12.52 -8.20
N ALA A 190 11.84 11.48 -7.37
CA ALA A 190 13.09 10.95 -6.83
C ALA A 190 14.06 10.48 -7.93
N TRP A 191 13.56 9.76 -8.94
CA TRP A 191 14.36 9.31 -10.07
C TRP A 191 14.82 10.48 -10.96
N SER A 192 13.93 11.43 -11.26
CA SER A 192 14.24 12.57 -12.14
C SER A 192 15.32 13.50 -11.56
N LEU A 193 15.40 13.61 -10.23
CA LEU A 193 16.46 14.33 -9.52
C LEU A 193 17.82 13.64 -9.61
N ARG A 194 17.86 12.32 -9.84
CA ARG A 194 19.08 11.49 -9.93
C ARG A 194 18.92 10.44 -11.00
N ARG A 195 18.88 10.88 -12.26
CA ARG A 195 18.70 9.99 -13.41
C ARG A 195 19.84 8.96 -13.48
N ALA A 196 19.47 7.69 -13.54
CA ALA A 196 20.37 6.58 -13.81
C ALA A 196 20.08 6.02 -15.21
N GLU A 197 21.05 6.16 -16.12
CA GLU A 197 20.96 5.61 -17.46
C GLU A 197 20.92 4.08 -17.43
N GLY A 198 20.11 3.48 -18.30
CA GLY A 198 19.88 2.05 -18.36
C GLY A 198 19.00 1.50 -17.24
N SER A 199 18.57 2.30 -16.26
CA SER A 199 17.75 1.84 -15.14
C SER A 199 16.37 1.35 -15.56
N ALA A 200 15.76 0.47 -14.76
CA ALA A 200 14.39 0.02 -14.96
C ALA A 200 13.39 1.19 -14.91
N PHE A 201 13.64 2.18 -14.05
CA PHE A 201 12.81 3.38 -13.98
C PHE A 201 12.89 4.21 -15.27
N GLN A 202 14.08 4.36 -15.88
CA GLN A 202 14.20 5.03 -17.17
C GLN A 202 13.37 4.33 -18.25
N ALA A 203 13.42 2.99 -18.31
CA ALA A 203 12.63 2.21 -19.26
C ALA A 203 11.11 2.39 -19.02
N ALA A 204 10.67 2.39 -17.76
CA ALA A 204 9.28 2.68 -17.41
C ALA A 204 8.88 4.11 -17.83
N ALA A 205 9.70 5.11 -17.51
CA ALA A 205 9.45 6.50 -17.85
C ALA A 205 9.33 6.71 -19.37
N GLN A 206 10.15 6.02 -20.16
CA GLN A 206 10.05 6.02 -21.62
C GLN A 206 8.80 5.30 -22.13
N ALA A 207 8.46 4.13 -21.58
CA ALA A 207 7.31 3.33 -22.01
C ALA A 207 5.95 4.02 -21.77
N TYR A 208 5.85 4.81 -20.70
CA TYR A 208 4.66 5.60 -20.39
C TYR A 208 4.71 7.04 -20.94
N GLY A 209 5.89 7.52 -21.32
CA GLY A 209 6.09 8.90 -21.78
C GLY A 209 6.06 9.96 -20.67
N LEU A 210 6.49 9.59 -19.45
CA LEU A 210 6.43 10.45 -18.25
C LEU A 210 7.24 11.75 -18.39
N ASP A 211 8.34 11.70 -19.15
CA ASP A 211 9.19 12.87 -19.41
C ASP A 211 8.55 13.87 -20.39
N GLN A 212 7.60 13.43 -21.23
CA GLN A 212 6.94 14.31 -22.20
C GLN A 212 5.79 15.07 -21.57
N ASP A 213 4.89 14.35 -20.89
CA ASP A 213 3.75 14.91 -20.19
C ASP A 213 3.31 13.94 -19.09
N PHE A 214 3.74 14.21 -17.86
CA PHE A 214 3.42 13.37 -16.70
C PHE A 214 1.91 13.29 -16.46
N GLU A 215 1.20 14.42 -16.52
CA GLU A 215 -0.24 14.46 -16.22
C GLU A 215 -1.04 13.71 -17.28
N ALA A 216 -0.67 13.81 -18.56
CA ALA A 216 -1.31 13.05 -19.62
C ALA A 216 -0.98 11.54 -19.57
N ALA A 217 0.21 11.16 -19.12
CA ALA A 217 0.62 9.76 -18.99
C ALA A 217 0.03 9.08 -17.74
N LEU A 218 -0.27 9.86 -16.70
CA LEU A 218 -0.65 9.36 -15.38
C LEU A 218 -1.87 8.42 -15.41
N PRO A 219 -2.99 8.69 -16.11
CA PRO A 219 -4.14 7.79 -16.10
C PRO A 219 -3.81 6.37 -16.55
N ARG A 220 -3.09 6.23 -17.67
CA ARG A 220 -2.64 4.92 -18.17
C ARG A 220 -1.71 4.24 -17.17
N TRP A 221 -0.75 4.99 -16.63
CA TRP A 221 0.18 4.43 -15.66
C TRP A 221 -0.55 3.96 -14.40
N LEU A 222 -1.54 4.71 -13.89
CA LEU A 222 -2.34 4.31 -12.74
C LEU A 222 -3.20 3.08 -13.01
N ASP A 223 -3.78 2.94 -14.20
CA ASP A 223 -4.58 1.75 -14.53
C ASP A 223 -3.71 0.50 -14.61
N GLU A 224 -2.54 0.58 -15.25
CA GLU A 224 -1.61 -0.53 -15.33
C GLU A 224 -0.99 -0.87 -13.95
N GLN A 225 -0.60 0.13 -13.15
CA GLN A 225 -0.08 -0.12 -11.79
C GLN A 225 -1.16 -0.61 -10.82
N SER A 226 -2.43 -0.19 -10.99
CA SER A 226 -3.56 -0.75 -10.24
C SER A 226 -3.63 -2.26 -10.43
N GLU A 227 -3.51 -2.73 -11.67
CA GLU A 227 -3.52 -4.17 -11.97
C GLU A 227 -2.30 -4.88 -11.38
N VAL A 228 -1.10 -4.28 -11.43
CA VAL A 228 0.09 -4.84 -10.74
C VAL A 228 -0.17 -5.02 -9.24
N MET A 229 -0.76 -4.02 -8.59
CA MET A 229 -1.11 -4.10 -7.17
C MET A 229 -2.17 -5.16 -6.89
N VAL A 230 -3.20 -5.27 -7.72
CA VAL A 230 -4.21 -6.34 -7.60
C VAL A 230 -3.57 -7.72 -7.71
N LEU A 231 -2.66 -7.92 -8.67
CA LEU A 231 -1.94 -9.18 -8.83
C LEU A 231 -1.08 -9.52 -7.61
N HIS A 232 -0.40 -8.51 -7.04
CA HIS A 232 0.37 -8.67 -5.80
C HIS A 232 -0.52 -9.07 -4.63
N GLU A 233 -1.65 -8.38 -4.41
CA GLU A 233 -2.58 -8.71 -3.33
C GLU A 233 -3.22 -10.10 -3.52
N LEU A 234 -3.52 -10.52 -4.76
CA LEU A 234 -3.95 -11.89 -5.05
C LEU A 234 -2.85 -12.91 -4.71
N GLY A 235 -1.60 -12.60 -5.03
CA GLY A 235 -0.43 -13.39 -4.64
C GLY A 235 -0.28 -13.50 -3.12
N GLU A 236 -0.48 -12.41 -2.39
CA GLU A 236 -0.45 -12.35 -0.93
C GLU A 236 -1.56 -13.20 -0.29
N VAL A 237 -2.75 -13.22 -0.89
CA VAL A 237 -3.84 -14.11 -0.48
C VAL A 237 -3.47 -15.57 -0.72
N GLN A 238 -2.90 -15.90 -1.88
CA GLN A 238 -2.47 -17.26 -2.19
C GLN A 238 -1.35 -17.75 -1.27
N ALA A 239 -0.36 -16.90 -0.97
CA ALA A 239 0.69 -17.18 0.01
C ALA A 239 0.08 -17.36 1.42
N GLY A 240 -0.85 -16.48 1.81
CA GLY A 240 -1.55 -16.53 3.08
C GLY A 240 -2.31 -17.85 3.30
N ARG A 241 -3.01 -18.38 2.29
CA ARG A 241 -3.69 -19.69 2.36
C ARG A 241 -2.76 -20.86 2.73
N ARG A 242 -1.46 -20.73 2.46
CA ARG A 242 -0.44 -21.75 2.75
C ARG A 242 0.31 -21.50 4.05
N LEU A 243 0.44 -20.23 4.47
CA LEU A 243 1.34 -19.80 5.55
C LEU A 243 0.60 -19.35 6.82
N ASP A 244 -0.59 -18.76 6.69
CA ASP A 244 -1.37 -18.25 7.83
C ASP A 244 -2.20 -19.38 8.47
N PRO A 245 -2.48 -19.35 9.79
CA PRO A 245 -2.19 -18.26 10.74
C PRO A 245 -0.77 -18.30 11.35
N ALA A 246 0.00 -19.37 11.12
CA ALA A 246 1.30 -19.57 11.76
C ALA A 246 2.30 -18.46 11.42
N TRP A 247 2.27 -17.97 10.17
CA TRP A 247 3.12 -16.86 9.73
C TRP A 247 2.78 -15.54 10.41
N ALA A 248 1.49 -15.22 10.56
CA ALA A 248 1.05 -14.04 11.30
C ALA A 248 1.49 -14.11 12.78
N ALA A 249 1.32 -15.27 13.42
CA ALA A 249 1.79 -15.48 14.79
C ALA A 249 3.32 -15.34 14.91
N MET A 250 4.08 -15.92 13.98
CA MET A 250 5.53 -15.81 13.93
C MET A 250 5.99 -14.36 13.78
N ARG A 251 5.37 -13.58 12.90
CA ARG A 251 5.71 -12.17 12.70
C ARG A 251 5.52 -11.33 13.96
N LEU A 252 4.49 -11.61 14.74
CA LEU A 252 4.24 -10.94 16.02
C LEU A 252 5.28 -11.30 17.09
N ALA A 253 5.93 -12.46 16.97
CA ALA A 253 6.99 -12.91 17.87
C ALA A 253 8.40 -12.41 17.48
N LEU A 254 8.55 -11.68 16.37
CA LEU A 254 9.87 -11.21 15.92
C LEU A 254 10.38 -10.04 16.79
N PRO A 255 11.64 -10.11 17.26
CA PRO A 255 12.19 -9.16 18.22
C PRO A 255 12.68 -7.85 17.56
N THR A 256 12.87 -7.85 16.24
CA THR A 256 13.49 -6.73 15.53
C THR A 256 12.73 -6.33 14.28
N ARG A 257 12.74 -5.03 13.97
CA ARG A 257 12.27 -4.49 12.69
C ARG A 257 13.01 -5.12 11.49
N ARG A 258 14.29 -5.45 11.67
CA ARG A 258 15.09 -6.09 10.62
C ARG A 258 14.52 -7.45 10.26
N ALA A 259 14.23 -8.31 11.24
CA ALA A 259 13.61 -9.60 10.99
C ALA A 259 12.25 -9.47 10.28
N ASP A 260 11.39 -8.54 10.72
CA ASP A 260 10.09 -8.29 10.05
C ASP A 260 10.27 -7.88 8.58
N LEU A 261 11.27 -7.04 8.24
CA LEU A 261 11.55 -6.68 6.85
C LEU A 261 11.96 -7.88 5.98
N TYR A 262 12.76 -8.80 6.51
CA TYR A 262 13.15 -10.02 5.78
C TYR A 262 11.97 -10.96 5.60
N VAL A 263 11.17 -11.18 6.64
CA VAL A 263 9.98 -12.02 6.55
C VAL A 263 8.96 -11.44 5.56
N ARG A 264 8.73 -10.12 5.58
CA ARG A 264 7.90 -9.45 4.55
C ARG A 264 8.46 -9.69 3.15
N ALA A 265 9.75 -9.45 2.94
CA ALA A 265 10.37 -9.67 1.64
C ALA A 265 10.21 -11.12 1.15
N VAL A 266 10.33 -12.14 2.01
CA VAL A 266 10.06 -13.53 1.63
C VAL A 266 8.62 -13.72 1.16
N ARG A 267 7.65 -13.13 1.86
CA ARG A 267 6.22 -13.21 1.49
C ARG A 267 5.94 -12.45 0.18
N ASP A 268 6.49 -11.25 0.03
CA ASP A 268 6.38 -10.45 -1.21
C ASP A 268 6.90 -11.23 -2.42
N HIS A 269 8.03 -11.94 -2.28
CA HIS A 269 8.54 -12.79 -3.37
C HIS A 269 7.61 -13.96 -3.69
N LEU A 270 6.96 -14.56 -2.70
CA LEU A 270 5.96 -15.62 -2.95
C LEU A 270 4.77 -15.06 -3.73
N ALA A 271 4.27 -13.89 -3.36
CA ALA A 271 3.20 -13.21 -4.05
C ALA A 271 3.60 -12.86 -5.50
N ASP A 272 4.75 -12.19 -5.66
CA ASP A 272 5.18 -11.67 -6.95
C ASP A 272 5.63 -12.77 -7.92
N PHE A 273 6.25 -13.84 -7.42
CA PHE A 273 6.68 -14.95 -8.28
C PHE A 273 5.62 -16.01 -8.49
N GLY A 274 4.62 -16.07 -7.60
CA GLY A 274 3.46 -16.95 -7.77
C GLY A 274 2.42 -16.37 -8.73
N VAL A 275 2.20 -15.06 -8.69
CA VAL A 275 1.10 -14.39 -9.41
C VAL A 275 1.58 -13.22 -10.26
N THR A 276 2.16 -12.17 -9.66
CA THR A 276 2.43 -10.88 -10.33
C THR A 276 3.27 -11.01 -11.60
N LEU A 277 4.55 -11.36 -11.48
CA LEU A 277 5.47 -11.40 -12.61
C LEU A 277 5.12 -12.46 -13.67
N PRO A 278 4.72 -13.71 -13.31
CA PRO A 278 4.22 -14.66 -14.30
C PRO A 278 3.09 -14.08 -15.15
N THR A 279 2.10 -13.46 -14.51
CA THR A 279 0.93 -12.89 -15.18
C THR A 279 1.32 -11.72 -16.08
N LEU A 280 2.19 -10.82 -15.63
CA LEU A 280 2.67 -9.71 -16.45
C LEU A 280 3.43 -10.19 -17.69
N LEU A 281 4.26 -11.23 -17.54
CA LEU A 281 4.99 -11.84 -18.66
C LEU A 281 4.08 -12.54 -19.66
N ASP A 282 3.06 -13.24 -19.18
CA ASP A 282 2.08 -13.93 -20.04
C ASP A 282 1.22 -12.93 -20.83
N ARG A 283 0.95 -11.76 -20.25
CA ARG A 283 0.20 -10.68 -20.90
C ARG A 283 1.06 -9.78 -21.80
N GLY A 284 2.39 -9.94 -21.79
CA GLY A 284 3.29 -9.02 -22.50
C GLY A 284 3.23 -7.58 -21.96
N ALA A 285 3.02 -7.41 -20.66
CA ALA A 285 2.86 -6.10 -20.03
C ALA A 285 4.21 -5.41 -19.77
N GLU A 286 4.95 -5.09 -20.85
CA GLU A 286 6.35 -4.62 -20.79
C GLU A 286 6.54 -3.38 -19.90
N ALA A 287 5.67 -2.37 -20.05
CA ALA A 287 5.75 -1.14 -19.27
C ALA A 287 5.57 -1.39 -17.76
N SER A 288 4.64 -2.28 -17.40
CA SER A 288 4.42 -2.70 -16.01
C SER A 288 5.59 -3.52 -15.45
N ILE A 289 6.24 -4.36 -16.28
CA ILE A 289 7.44 -5.11 -15.88
C ILE A 289 8.59 -4.14 -15.57
N HIS A 290 8.81 -3.12 -16.42
CA HIS A 290 9.80 -2.07 -16.14
C HIS A 290 9.52 -1.38 -14.81
N ALA A 291 8.26 -0.99 -14.57
CA ALA A 291 7.86 -0.32 -13.35
C ALA A 291 8.00 -1.22 -12.10
N TRP A 292 7.69 -2.51 -12.20
CA TRP A 292 7.90 -3.48 -11.12
C TRP A 292 9.39 -3.57 -10.76
N PHE A 293 10.27 -3.74 -11.75
CA PHE A 293 11.72 -3.78 -11.54
C PHE A 293 12.28 -2.45 -11.04
N ALA A 294 11.65 -1.32 -11.38
CA ALA A 294 12.02 -0.01 -10.87
C ALA A 294 11.74 0.15 -9.36
N GLY A 295 10.82 -0.65 -8.81
CA GLY A 295 10.54 -0.74 -7.37
C GLY A 295 11.19 -1.94 -6.68
N TYR A 296 11.97 -2.77 -7.39
CA TYR A 296 12.63 -3.94 -6.82
C TYR A 296 13.96 -3.52 -6.16
N ASP A 297 13.92 -3.28 -4.86
CA ASP A 297 15.04 -2.78 -4.06
C ASP A 297 15.09 -3.41 -2.66
N GLY A 298 16.07 -2.96 -1.86
CA GLY A 298 16.15 -3.25 -0.43
C GLY A 298 16.31 -4.73 -0.12
N VAL A 299 15.55 -5.23 0.86
CA VAL A 299 15.67 -6.63 1.31
C VAL A 299 15.23 -7.63 0.24
N ARG A 300 14.34 -7.23 -0.68
CA ARG A 300 13.95 -8.10 -1.79
C ARG A 300 15.15 -8.39 -2.69
N GLU A 301 15.83 -7.34 -3.13
CA GLU A 301 17.05 -7.45 -3.93
C GLU A 301 18.18 -8.18 -3.18
N LEU A 302 18.36 -7.93 -1.88
CA LEU A 302 19.36 -8.65 -1.07
C LEU A 302 19.11 -10.17 -1.03
N LEU A 303 17.85 -10.59 -0.99
CA LEU A 303 17.47 -12.00 -0.97
C LEU A 303 17.50 -12.64 -2.36
N TYR A 304 17.37 -11.89 -3.45
CA TYR A 304 17.54 -12.44 -4.80
C TYR A 304 18.28 -11.47 -5.74
N PRO A 305 19.60 -11.32 -5.57
CA PRO A 305 20.43 -10.34 -6.29
C PRO A 305 20.67 -10.72 -7.76
N ALA A 306 20.38 -11.96 -8.16
CA ALA A 306 20.52 -12.41 -9.55
C ALA A 306 19.31 -12.04 -10.42
N LEU A 307 18.16 -11.68 -9.83
CA LEU A 307 16.95 -11.36 -10.59
C LEU A 307 17.14 -10.17 -11.57
N PRO A 308 17.79 -9.04 -11.20
CA PRO A 308 18.03 -7.92 -12.11
C PRO A 308 18.82 -8.31 -13.38
N GLN A 309 19.74 -9.28 -13.29
CA GLN A 309 20.49 -9.77 -14.46
C GLN A 309 19.55 -10.45 -15.47
N THR A 310 18.55 -11.20 -14.99
CA THR A 310 17.58 -11.87 -15.88
C THR A 310 16.61 -10.88 -16.51
N TYR A 311 16.32 -9.77 -15.84
CA TYR A 311 15.61 -8.64 -16.42
C TYR A 311 16.41 -7.94 -17.52
N ALA A 312 17.72 -7.77 -17.34
CA ALA A 312 18.58 -7.23 -18.39
C ALA A 312 18.56 -8.13 -19.66
N GLN A 313 18.65 -9.45 -19.48
CA GLN A 313 18.53 -10.42 -20.59
C GLN A 313 17.16 -10.37 -21.28
N TRP A 314 16.08 -10.16 -20.51
CA TRP A 314 14.75 -9.95 -21.07
C TRP A 314 14.69 -8.69 -21.95
N ARG A 315 15.29 -7.57 -21.49
CA ARG A 315 15.40 -6.34 -22.30
C ARG A 315 16.25 -6.49 -23.56
N GLU A 316 17.21 -7.42 -23.54
CA GLU A 316 18.03 -7.79 -24.71
C GLU A 316 17.27 -8.69 -25.70
N GLY A 317 16.04 -9.11 -25.38
CA GLY A 317 15.16 -9.82 -26.30
C GLY A 317 15.22 -11.35 -26.20
N ASP A 318 15.60 -11.92 -25.04
CA ASP A 318 15.61 -13.38 -24.82
C ASP A 318 14.21 -14.03 -24.77
N GLY A 319 13.14 -13.27 -25.07
CA GLY A 319 11.75 -13.72 -25.02
C GLY A 319 11.23 -13.97 -23.60
N GLY A 320 11.92 -13.50 -22.57
CA GLY A 320 11.59 -13.73 -21.15
C GLY A 320 12.00 -15.10 -20.64
N ALA A 321 12.80 -15.85 -21.39
CA ALA A 321 13.18 -17.21 -21.04
C ALA A 321 13.98 -17.27 -19.73
N SER A 322 14.97 -16.39 -19.55
CA SER A 322 15.76 -16.33 -18.32
C SER A 322 14.94 -15.81 -17.14
N LEU A 323 14.12 -14.78 -17.35
CA LEU A 323 13.29 -14.23 -16.30
C LEU A 323 12.25 -15.24 -15.80
N ARG A 324 11.60 -16.01 -16.69
CA ARG A 324 10.67 -17.10 -16.31
C ARG A 324 11.35 -18.19 -15.48
N ARG A 325 12.57 -18.59 -15.85
CA ARG A 325 13.36 -19.57 -15.07
C ARG A 325 13.72 -19.01 -13.69
N ALA A 326 14.12 -17.75 -13.61
CA ALA A 326 14.43 -17.10 -12.35
C ALA A 326 13.20 -17.01 -11.44
N ILE A 327 12.05 -16.61 -11.97
CA ILE A 327 10.77 -16.57 -11.24
C ILE A 327 10.42 -17.96 -10.67
N HIS A 328 10.49 -19.02 -11.49
CA HIS A 328 10.20 -20.38 -11.04
C HIS A 328 11.16 -20.83 -9.92
N ARG A 329 12.46 -20.56 -10.08
CA ARG A 329 13.48 -20.87 -9.08
C ARG A 329 13.26 -20.10 -7.79
N GLY A 330 13.05 -18.79 -7.89
CA GLY A 330 12.78 -17.90 -6.77
C GLY A 330 11.55 -18.35 -5.99
N HIS A 331 10.44 -18.63 -6.66
CA HIS A 331 9.23 -19.12 -6.02
C HIS A 331 9.48 -20.43 -5.23
N ALA A 332 10.19 -21.39 -5.84
CA ALA A 332 10.54 -22.63 -5.16
C ALA A 332 11.49 -22.42 -3.96
N HIS A 333 12.47 -21.52 -4.10
CA HIS A 333 13.42 -21.17 -3.04
C HIS A 333 12.72 -20.51 -1.85
N PHE A 334 11.96 -19.46 -2.09
CA PHE A 334 11.27 -18.72 -1.04
C PHE A 334 10.14 -19.53 -0.39
N THR A 335 9.56 -20.51 -1.10
CA THR A 335 8.64 -21.48 -0.50
C THR A 335 9.34 -22.33 0.56
N ARG A 336 10.53 -22.86 0.24
CA ARG A 336 11.32 -23.65 1.21
C ARG A 336 11.79 -22.78 2.37
N LEU A 337 12.26 -21.57 2.10
CA LEU A 337 12.72 -20.65 3.14
C LEU A 337 11.58 -20.29 4.10
N ALA A 338 10.38 -20.02 3.57
CA ALA A 338 9.20 -19.76 4.40
C ALA A 338 8.84 -20.97 5.29
N GLN A 339 8.93 -22.19 4.76
CA GLN A 339 8.72 -23.41 5.53
C GLN A 339 9.77 -23.60 6.64
N GLN A 340 11.04 -23.29 6.38
CA GLN A 340 12.11 -23.33 7.38
C GLN A 340 11.89 -22.30 8.50
N VAL A 341 11.45 -21.09 8.16
CA VAL A 341 11.09 -20.06 9.14
C VAL A 341 9.95 -20.55 10.05
N LEU A 342 8.91 -21.14 9.48
CA LEU A 342 7.79 -21.68 10.26
C LEU A 342 8.21 -22.86 11.15
N ALA A 343 9.03 -23.78 10.63
CA ALA A 343 9.55 -24.90 11.41
C ALA A 343 10.42 -24.42 12.59
N CYS A 344 11.24 -23.39 12.39
CA CYS A 344 12.04 -22.77 13.44
C CYS A 344 11.15 -22.13 14.53
N HIS A 345 10.09 -21.42 14.12
CA HIS A 345 9.11 -20.86 15.05
C HIS A 345 8.36 -21.94 15.83
N GLU A 346 8.00 -23.05 15.19
CA GLU A 346 7.32 -24.18 15.84
C GLU A 346 8.22 -24.86 16.88
N SER A 347 9.51 -25.03 16.61
CA SER A 347 10.44 -25.70 17.53
C SER A 347 10.85 -24.86 18.73
N GLU A 348 10.99 -23.53 18.55
CA GLU A 348 11.56 -22.64 19.58
C GLU A 348 10.54 -21.63 20.16
N GLY A 349 9.32 -21.60 19.64
CA GLY A 349 8.26 -20.69 20.07
C GLY A 349 8.70 -19.21 20.04
N THR A 350 8.41 -18.46 21.11
CA THR A 350 8.77 -17.04 21.23
C THR A 350 10.28 -16.79 21.32
N ALA A 351 11.10 -17.82 21.56
CA ALA A 351 12.56 -17.70 21.54
C ALA A 351 13.14 -17.78 20.12
N ALA A 352 12.34 -18.19 19.13
CA ALA A 352 12.78 -18.40 17.75
C ALA A 352 13.24 -17.12 17.04
N GLY A 353 12.86 -15.94 17.53
CA GLY A 353 13.10 -14.66 16.84
C GLY A 353 14.54 -14.45 16.38
N ALA A 354 15.52 -14.68 17.25
CA ALA A 354 16.93 -14.56 16.91
C ALA A 354 17.42 -15.67 15.94
N ALA A 355 16.87 -16.87 16.05
CA ALA A 355 17.19 -17.97 15.15
C ALA A 355 16.63 -17.74 13.74
N ILE A 356 15.40 -17.22 13.63
CA ILE A 356 14.76 -16.80 12.39
C ILE A 356 15.54 -15.67 11.74
N GLU A 357 15.96 -14.66 12.50
CA GLU A 357 16.78 -13.57 11.94
C GLU A 357 18.12 -14.08 11.40
N ARG A 358 18.79 -14.99 12.11
CA ARG A 358 20.02 -15.63 11.62
C ARG A 358 19.77 -16.46 10.35
N LEU A 359 18.69 -17.23 10.31
CA LEU A 359 18.30 -18.01 9.13
C LEU A 359 18.12 -17.10 7.91
N LEU A 360 17.37 -16.01 8.05
CA LEU A 360 17.02 -15.09 6.96
C LEU A 360 18.19 -14.22 6.49
N THR A 361 19.20 -14.01 7.35
CA THR A 361 20.38 -13.21 7.04
C THR A 361 21.59 -14.05 6.63
N ALA A 362 21.47 -15.38 6.64
CA ALA A 362 22.50 -16.31 6.18
C ALA A 362 22.63 -16.30 4.65
N SER A 363 23.79 -16.75 4.15
CA SER A 363 24.04 -16.93 2.71
C SER A 363 22.99 -17.83 2.05
N ASP A 364 22.53 -18.84 2.76
CA ASP A 364 21.60 -19.86 2.25
C ASP A 364 20.18 -19.31 2.07
N ALA A 365 19.85 -18.17 2.69
CA ALA A 365 18.59 -17.47 2.43
C ALA A 365 18.59 -16.75 1.08
N VAL A 366 19.77 -16.44 0.54
CA VAL A 366 19.90 -15.77 -0.76
C VAL A 366 19.60 -16.78 -1.88
N CYS A 367 18.61 -16.46 -2.72
CA CYS A 367 18.26 -17.30 -3.86
C CYS A 367 19.40 -17.34 -4.87
N PRO A 368 19.91 -18.53 -5.25
CA PRO A 368 21.02 -18.64 -6.19
C PRO A 368 20.60 -18.24 -7.61
N GLY A 369 21.53 -17.64 -8.35
CA GLY A 369 21.37 -17.25 -9.76
C GLY A 369 21.16 -18.41 -10.72
#